data_AF-A0A1F4HU40-F1
#
_entry.id   AF-A0A1F4HU40-F1
#
_cell.length_a   1.000
_cell.length_b   1.000
_cell.length_c   1.000
_cell.angle_alpha   90.00
_cell.angle_beta   90.00
_cell.angle_gamma   90.00
#
_symmetry.space_group_name_H-M   'P 1'
#
loop_
_entity.id
_entity.type
_entity.pdbx_description
1 polymer ?
#
loop_
_entity_poly.entity_id
_entity_poly.type
_entity_poly.pdbx_seq_one_letter_code
_entity_poly.pdbx_strand_id
1 'polypeptide(L)'
;MEDLPNIGPAMAADLRALGIAHPRELAHRDAFVLYQALCAHSGKRQDPCVLDTFMAATDFMRGAAPAPWWAYTAQRKLLYGSV
;
A
#
# COMPACT_ATOMS: atom_id res chain seq x y z
N MET A 1 5.33 -7.47 -9.76
CA MET A 1 4.58 -6.85 -8.64
C MET A 1 4.31 -7.87 -7.55
N GLU A 2 3.94 -9.09 -7.91
CA GLU A 2 3.65 -10.17 -6.96
C GLU A 2 4.90 -10.68 -6.21
N ASP A 3 6.10 -10.31 -6.65
CA ASP A 3 7.34 -10.57 -5.92
C ASP A 3 7.54 -9.66 -4.70
N LEU A 4 6.65 -8.67 -4.48
CA LEU A 4 6.71 -7.79 -3.33
C LEU A 4 6.10 -8.43 -2.09
N PRO A 5 6.73 -8.27 -0.91
CA PRO A 5 6.10 -8.66 0.35
C PRO A 5 4.71 -8.04 0.49
N ASN A 6 3.74 -8.82 0.97
CA ASN A 6 2.34 -8.44 1.19
C ASN A 6 1.49 -8.18 -0.07
N ILE A 7 2.06 -8.28 -1.28
CA ILE A 7 1.34 -7.99 -2.52
C ILE A 7 0.95 -9.29 -3.23
N GLY A 8 -0.29 -9.74 -3.00
CA GLY A 8 -0.90 -10.81 -3.79
C GLY A 8 -1.49 -10.32 -5.13
N PRO A 9 -2.02 -11.23 -5.97
CA PRO A 9 -2.53 -10.89 -7.30
C PRO A 9 -3.60 -9.79 -7.32
N ALA A 10 -4.49 -9.77 -6.32
CA ALA A 10 -5.52 -8.74 -6.20
C ALA A 10 -4.91 -7.35 -5.97
N MET A 11 -4.04 -7.20 -4.97
CA MET A 11 -3.35 -5.94 -4.70
C MET A 11 -2.45 -5.51 -5.87
N ALA A 12 -1.87 -6.48 -6.58
CA ALA A 12 -1.11 -6.18 -7.79
C ALA A 12 -2.01 -5.64 -8.92
N ALA A 13 -3.22 -6.17 -9.08
CA ALA A 13 -4.20 -5.64 -10.03
C ALA A 13 -4.65 -4.23 -9.65
N ASP A 14 -4.91 -3.98 -8.36
CA ASP A 14 -5.28 -2.65 -7.85
C ASP A 14 -4.20 -1.62 -8.15
N LEU A 15 -2.94 -1.91 -7.82
CA LEU A 15 -1.82 -1.03 -8.13
C LEU A 15 -1.67 -0.76 -9.63
N ARG A 16 -1.88 -1.76 -10.51
CA ARG A 16 -1.90 -1.56 -11.97
C ARG A 16 -3.05 -0.65 -12.40
N ALA A 17 -4.24 -0.81 -11.80
CA ALA A 17 -5.39 0.04 -12.08
C ALA A 17 -5.16 1.50 -11.64
N LEU A 18 -4.31 1.72 -10.63
CA LEU A 18 -3.81 3.04 -10.23
C LEU A 18 -2.67 3.58 -11.11
N GLY A 19 -2.30 2.87 -12.17
CA GLY A 19 -1.23 3.26 -13.10
C GLY A 19 0.18 2.97 -12.61
N ILE A 20 0.35 2.13 -11.58
CA ILE A 20 1.66 1.65 -11.14
C ILE A 20 2.01 0.40 -11.95
N ALA A 21 2.85 0.56 -12.96
CA ALA A 21 3.22 -0.52 -13.87
C ALA A 21 4.41 -1.33 -13.34
N HIS A 22 5.31 -0.70 -12.58
CA HIS A 22 6.52 -1.33 -12.07
C HIS A 22 6.73 -1.10 -10.56
N PRO A 23 7.13 -2.13 -9.77
CA PRO A 23 7.37 -2.01 -8.32
C PRO A 23 8.22 -0.82 -7.89
N ARG A 24 9.28 -0.52 -8.65
CA ARG A 24 10.20 0.60 -8.39
C ARG A 24 9.51 1.96 -8.28
N GLU A 25 8.37 2.15 -8.93
CA GLU A 25 7.62 3.40 -8.84
C GLU A 25 7.09 3.64 -7.42
N LEU A 26 6.80 2.59 -6.65
CA LEU A 26 6.28 2.71 -5.27
C LEU A 26 7.27 3.43 -4.35
N ALA A 27 8.57 3.38 -4.63
CA ALA A 27 9.59 4.10 -3.85
C ALA A 27 9.31 5.62 -3.82
N HIS A 28 8.67 6.15 -4.87
CA HIS A 28 8.36 7.56 -5.07
C HIS A 28 6.89 7.91 -4.80
N ARG A 29 6.09 6.95 -4.31
CA ARG A 29 4.67 7.19 -3.98
C ARG A 29 4.50 7.39 -2.48
N ASP A 30 3.42 8.08 -2.13
CA ASP A 30 2.93 8.16 -0.76
C ASP A 30 1.84 7.09 -0.54
N ALA A 31 1.97 6.32 0.54
CA ALA A 31 1.08 5.19 0.83
C ALA A 31 -0.37 5.65 1.09
N PHE A 32 -0.56 6.80 1.72
CA PHE A 32 -1.88 7.33 2.02
C PHE A 32 -2.54 7.90 0.76
N VAL A 33 -1.77 8.51 -0.15
CA VAL A 33 -2.27 8.91 -1.47
C VAL A 33 -2.70 7.69 -2.29
N LEU A 34 -1.93 6.59 -2.28
CA LEU A 34 -2.31 5.34 -2.96
C LEU A 34 -3.62 4.76 -2.38
N TYR A 35 -3.76 4.75 -1.05
CA TYR A 35 -4.99 4.32 -0.39
C TYR A 35 -6.22 5.14 -0.80
N GLN A 36 -6.09 6.47 -0.80
CA GLN A 36 -7.17 7.36 -1.24
C GLN A 36 -7.51 7.17 -2.71
N ALA A 37 -6.50 7.01 -3.56
CA ALA A 37 -6.69 6.74 -4.99
C ALA A 37 -7.43 5.41 -5.21
N LEU A 38 -7.10 4.36 -4.45
CA LEU A 38 -7.81 3.09 -4.54
C LEU A 38 -9.27 3.20 -4.06
N CYS A 39 -9.52 3.93 -2.96
CA CYS A 39 -10.88 4.18 -2.49
C CYS A 39 -11.71 4.93 -3.55
N ALA A 40 -11.12 5.93 -4.20
CA ALA A 40 -11.76 6.69 -5.26
C ALA A 40 -12.01 5.82 -6.51
N HIS A 41 -11.02 5.02 -6.90
CA HIS A 41 -11.11 4.13 -8.07
C HIS A 41 -12.16 3.03 -7.89
N SER A 42 -12.24 2.42 -6.70
CA SER A 42 -13.21 1.36 -6.42
C SER A 42 -14.61 1.88 -6.06
N GLY A 43 -14.74 3.18 -5.78
CA GLY A 43 -15.96 3.79 -5.26
C GLY A 43 -16.34 3.34 -3.85
N LYS A 44 -15.41 2.71 -3.12
CA LYS A 44 -15.65 2.16 -1.78
C LYS A 44 -14.49 2.49 -0.87
N ARG A 45 -14.80 2.75 0.41
CA ARG A 45 -13.76 2.81 1.44
C ARG A 45 -13.13 1.44 1.59
N GLN A 46 -11.83 1.35 1.34
CA GLN A 46 -11.05 0.13 1.52
C GLN A 46 -10.79 -0.13 3.00
N ASP A 47 -10.58 -1.39 3.36
CA ASP A 47 -10.21 -1.75 4.72
C ASP A 47 -8.89 -1.07 5.15
N PRO A 48 -8.75 -0.66 6.42
CA PRO A 48 -7.54 -0.02 6.93
C PRO A 48 -6.23 -0.80 6.68
N CYS A 49 -6.30 -2.13 6.64
CA CYS A 49 -5.15 -3.00 6.39
C CYS A 49 -4.56 -2.82 4.97
N VAL A 50 -5.33 -2.26 4.04
CA VAL A 50 -4.83 -1.89 2.71
C VAL A 50 -3.83 -0.74 2.81
N LEU A 51 -4.10 0.25 3.66
CA LEU A 51 -3.13 1.31 3.94
C LEU A 51 -1.87 0.75 4.61
N ASP A 52 -2.03 -0.15 5.58
CA ASP A 52 -0.89 -0.84 6.21
C ASP A 52 -0.04 -1.59 5.16
N THR A 53 -0.70 -2.21 4.16
CA THR A 53 -0.03 -2.89 3.04
C THR A 53 0.73 -1.91 2.15
N PHE A 54 0.16 -0.75 1.81
CA PHE A 54 0.87 0.28 1.04
C PHE A 54 2.04 0.90 1.81
N MET A 55 1.90 1.10 3.12
CA MET A 55 3.01 1.57 3.97
C MET A 55 4.17 0.57 3.91
N ALA A 56 3.90 -0.72 4.14
CA ALA A 56 4.92 -1.76 4.05
C ALA A 56 5.56 -1.86 2.66
N ALA A 57 4.77 -1.79 1.59
CA ALA A 57 5.26 -1.92 0.23
C ALA A 57 6.11 -0.72 -0.19
N THR A 58 5.70 0.51 0.14
CA THR A 58 6.47 1.71 -0.20
C THR A 58 7.78 1.79 0.58
N ASP A 59 7.81 1.44 1.87
CA ASP A 59 9.04 1.42 2.66
C ASP A 59 10.01 0.31 2.23
N PHE A 60 9.50 -0.89 1.90
CA PHE A 60 10.32 -1.94 1.30
C PHE A 60 10.98 -1.45 0.00
N MET A 61 10.22 -0.77 -0.86
CA MET A 61 10.76 -0.22 -2.11
C MET A 61 11.73 0.95 -1.90
N ARG A 62 11.74 1.57 -0.72
CA ARG A 62 12.75 2.56 -0.30
C ARG A 62 13.98 1.92 0.37
N GLY A 63 14.02 0.59 0.49
CA GLY A 63 15.16 -0.16 1.01
C GLY A 63 15.01 -0.65 2.45
N ALA A 64 13.82 -0.54 3.06
CA ALA A 64 13.56 -1.18 4.35
C ALA A 64 13.57 -2.72 4.22
N ALA A 65 13.85 -3.41 5.33
CA ALA A 65 13.72 -4.86 5.39
C ALA A 65 12.27 -5.30 5.11
N PRO A 66 12.05 -6.48 4.49
CA PRO A 66 10.70 -6.99 4.30
C PRO A 66 10.02 -7.20 5.66
N ALA A 67 8.80 -6.69 5.79
CA ALA A 67 8.01 -6.81 7.00
C ALA A 67 6.55 -7.15 6.64
N PRO A 68 5.85 -7.92 7.49
CA PRO A 68 4.42 -8.12 7.29
C PRO A 68 3.66 -6.80 7.47
N TRP A 69 2.60 -6.60 6.68
CA TRP A 69 1.83 -5.34 6.69
C TRP A 69 1.34 -4.95 8.08
N TRP A 70 0.94 -5.92 8.93
CA TRP A 70 0.40 -5.62 10.26
C TRP A 70 1.41 -4.97 11.21
N ALA A 71 2.71 -5.05 10.92
CA ALA A 71 3.74 -4.31 11.66
C ALA A 71 3.53 -2.77 11.58
N TYR A 72 2.88 -2.29 10.52
CA TYR A 72 2.60 -0.87 10.30
C TYR A 72 1.29 -0.39 10.94
N THR A 73 0.47 -1.31 11.48
CA THR A 73 -0.85 -0.98 12.07
C THR A 73 -0.77 0.09 13.15
N ALA A 74 0.23 -0.01 14.05
CA ALA A 74 0.39 0.94 15.14
C ALA A 74 0.75 2.34 14.61
N GLN A 75 1.64 2.40 13.62
CA GLN A 75 2.04 3.65 12.97
C GLN A 75 0.87 4.27 12.20
N ARG A 76 0.11 3.48 11.43
CA ARG A 76 -1.10 3.96 10.73
C ARG A 76 -2.09 4.57 11.73
N LYS A 77 -2.38 3.87 12.84
CA LYS A 77 -3.31 4.39 13.86
C LYS A 77 -2.82 5.70 14.47
N LEU A 78 -1.52 5.86 14.67
CA LEU A 78 -0.93 7.09 15.18
C LEU A 78 -1.08 8.26 14.19
N LEU A 79 -0.86 8.01 12.90
CA LEU A 79 -0.86 9.07 11.87
C LEU A 79 -2.25 9.39 11.31
N TYR A 80 -3.11 8.39 11.18
CA TYR A 80 -4.37 8.46 10.45
C TYR A 80 -5.59 8.02 11.27
N GLY A 81 -5.41 7.63 12.54
CA GLY A 81 -6.51 7.23 13.42
C GLY A 81 -7.25 5.97 12.93
N SER A 82 -8.57 6.08 12.84
CA SER A 82 -9.47 4.98 12.44
C SER A 82 -9.64 4.82 10.92
N VAL A 83 -8.88 5.57 10.11
CA VAL A 83 -8.78 5.37 8.65
C VAL A 83 -8.55 3.91 8.33
#